data_AF-A0A966TCV9-F1
#
_entry.id   AF-A0A966TCV9-F1
#
_cell.length_a   1.000
_cell.length_b   1.000
_cell.length_c   1.000
_cell.angle_alpha   90.00
_cell.angle_beta   90.00
_cell.angle_gamma   90.00
#
_symmetry.space_group_name_H-M   'P 1'
#
loop_
_entity.id
_entity.type
_entity.pdbx_description
1 polymer ?
#
loop_
_entity_poly.entity_id
_entity_poly.type
_entity_poly.pdbx_seq_one_letter_code
_entity_poly.pdbx_strand_id
1 'polypeptide(L)'
;MTDKRTDSGIEVQPLYDQGSLAGFDPTSQLGAPGAAPYTRGIYPTMHRDRLWTMRQYAGFGTAADTNARFKFLLEAGQTGLSCAFDLPTQMGYDSDHPRAAGEVGKVGVAIDSIEDMRTLLADLPLDKVTTSMTINSTAAILLLLYELVAEERGVPAGAISGTIQNDLLKEYIARGTYVYPPRPSMRIITDIFAYCTKHVPKWNTISISGYHIREAGSTAVQELAFTLANAIAYVQAAVDAGLDVDDFAPRLSFFWNGHNNFFEEVAKFRASRRMWHRIMTQRFGAKNPASHLMRFHTQTGGATLTAQQPLNNVVRVAVQSMAAVMGGTQSLHTNGYDEALGLPTEEAARIALRTQQIIGYESGVTDTPDPLAGSYYVESLTNEVERLAW
;
A
#
# COMPACT_ATOMS: atom_id res chain seq x y z
N MET A 1 -21.48 -1.19 -32.76
CA MET A 1 -20.63 -1.89 -31.77
C MET A 1 -20.97 -1.29 -30.42
N THR A 2 -21.04 -2.07 -29.34
CA THR A 2 -21.23 -1.52 -28.00
C THR A 2 -19.96 -0.80 -27.57
N ASP A 3 -20.05 0.48 -27.27
CA ASP A 3 -18.92 1.28 -26.77
C ASP A 3 -18.32 0.60 -25.54
N LYS A 4 -17.04 0.23 -25.61
CA LYS A 4 -16.31 -0.37 -24.49
C LYS A 4 -15.78 0.75 -23.59
N ARG A 5 -15.93 0.59 -22.27
CA ARG A 5 -15.45 1.56 -21.29
C ARG A 5 -14.68 0.89 -20.17
N THR A 6 -13.76 1.64 -19.56
CA THR A 6 -13.09 1.23 -18.32
C THR A 6 -14.02 1.40 -17.11
N ASP A 7 -13.56 1.00 -15.91
CA ASP A 7 -14.36 1.16 -14.69
C ASP A 7 -14.53 2.65 -14.33
N SER A 8 -13.60 3.51 -14.77
CA SER A 8 -13.72 4.96 -14.65
C SER A 8 -14.55 5.63 -15.76
N GLY A 9 -15.17 4.84 -16.64
CA GLY A 9 -16.00 5.35 -17.73
C GLY A 9 -15.22 5.92 -18.93
N ILE A 10 -13.91 5.69 -18.99
CA ILE A 10 -13.07 6.10 -20.13
C ILE A 10 -13.42 5.23 -21.32
N GLU A 11 -13.75 5.85 -22.45
CA GLU A 11 -14.05 5.13 -23.69
C GLU A 11 -12.78 4.48 -24.25
N VAL A 12 -12.87 3.18 -24.56
CA VAL A 12 -11.77 2.40 -25.13
C VAL A 12 -11.99 2.29 -26.63
N GLN A 13 -11.14 2.97 -27.39
CA GLN A 13 -11.14 2.87 -28.84
C GLN A 13 -10.83 1.44 -29.30
N PRO A 14 -11.43 0.96 -30.42
CA PRO A 14 -11.17 -0.39 -30.93
C PRO A 14 -9.71 -0.65 -31.28
N LEU A 15 -8.95 0.39 -31.64
CA LEU A 15 -7.53 0.33 -31.97
C LEU A 15 -6.85 1.63 -31.55
N TYR A 16 -5.67 1.50 -30.94
CA TYR A 16 -4.77 2.60 -30.65
C TYR A 16 -3.53 2.48 -31.53
N ASP A 17 -3.12 3.60 -32.12
CA ASP A 17 -1.99 3.70 -33.04
C ASP A 17 -1.12 4.92 -32.72
N GLN A 18 -0.16 5.23 -33.59
CA GLN A 18 0.71 6.39 -33.43
C GLN A 18 -0.08 7.71 -33.35
N GLY A 19 -1.20 7.82 -34.07
CA GLY A 19 -2.05 9.01 -34.06
C GLY A 19 -2.76 9.22 -32.72
N SER A 20 -2.99 8.14 -31.96
CA SER A 20 -3.56 8.19 -30.61
C SER A 20 -2.66 8.90 -29.60
N LEU A 21 -1.36 8.98 -29.90
CA LEU A 21 -0.35 9.69 -29.11
C LEU A 21 0.07 11.03 -29.75
N ALA A 22 -0.83 11.68 -30.50
CA ALA A 22 -0.55 13.02 -31.04
C ALA A 22 -0.19 14.01 -29.91
N GLY A 23 1.00 14.63 -30.00
CA GLY A 23 1.51 15.53 -28.97
C GLY A 23 2.16 14.84 -27.75
N PHE A 24 2.29 13.52 -27.76
CA PHE A 24 3.06 12.78 -26.77
C PHE A 24 4.57 13.01 -26.97
N ASP A 25 5.25 13.43 -25.91
CA ASP A 25 6.71 13.48 -25.87
C ASP A 25 7.25 12.38 -24.96
N PRO A 26 7.82 11.29 -25.51
CA PRO A 26 8.37 10.19 -24.71
C PRO A 26 9.47 10.65 -23.75
N THR A 27 10.24 11.68 -24.09
CA THR A 27 11.35 12.12 -23.23
C THR A 27 10.85 12.74 -21.93
N SER A 28 9.81 13.59 -21.99
CA SER A 28 9.27 14.26 -20.81
C SER A 28 8.14 13.52 -20.11
N GLN A 29 7.33 12.75 -20.84
CA GLN A 29 6.13 12.09 -20.28
C GLN A 29 6.37 10.66 -19.82
N LEU A 30 7.29 9.95 -20.48
CA LEU A 30 7.63 8.56 -20.19
C LEU A 30 8.97 8.46 -19.45
N GLY A 31 10.03 9.06 -20.00
CA GLY A 31 11.36 9.09 -19.40
C GLY A 31 12.03 7.72 -19.28
N ALA A 32 13.10 7.65 -18.48
CA ALA A 32 13.81 6.40 -18.15
C ALA A 32 13.35 5.87 -16.77
N PRO A 33 13.39 4.55 -16.51
CA PRO A 33 13.16 4.03 -15.18
C PRO A 33 14.19 4.61 -14.20
N GLY A 34 13.74 4.97 -12.99
CA GLY A 34 14.58 5.62 -11.98
C GLY A 34 14.91 7.09 -12.24
N ALA A 35 14.34 7.70 -13.29
CA ALA A 35 14.47 9.12 -13.59
C ALA A 35 13.11 9.81 -13.60
N ALA A 36 13.09 11.12 -13.34
CA ALA A 36 11.88 11.92 -13.43
C ALA A 36 11.24 11.81 -14.83
N PRO A 37 9.89 11.75 -14.92
CA PRO A 37 8.92 11.85 -13.83
C PRO A 37 8.51 10.49 -13.21
N TYR A 38 9.37 9.48 -13.32
CA TYR A 38 9.21 8.13 -12.73
C TYR A 38 8.03 7.32 -13.26
N THR A 39 7.47 7.69 -14.43
CA THR A 39 6.39 6.94 -15.08
C THR A 39 6.73 5.45 -15.22
N ARG A 40 7.97 5.15 -15.62
CA ARG A 40 8.49 3.78 -15.82
C ARG A 40 8.97 3.06 -14.54
N GLY A 41 8.75 3.67 -13.36
CA GLY A 41 9.19 3.14 -12.07
C GLY A 41 10.26 3.99 -11.40
N ILE A 42 10.34 3.87 -10.07
CA ILE A 42 11.18 4.73 -9.21
C ILE A 42 12.65 4.30 -9.12
N TYR A 43 12.99 3.10 -9.58
CA TYR A 43 14.36 2.58 -9.56
C TYR A 43 14.81 2.22 -10.98
N PRO A 44 16.09 2.38 -11.34
CA PRO A 44 16.57 2.10 -12.69
C PRO A 44 16.37 0.66 -13.15
N THR A 45 16.50 -0.30 -12.23
CA THR A 45 16.43 -1.73 -12.52
C THR A 45 15.12 -2.38 -12.08
N MET A 46 14.31 -1.71 -11.25
CA MET A 46 13.06 -2.23 -10.70
C MET A 46 13.19 -3.72 -10.28
N HIS A 47 12.31 -4.58 -10.80
CA HIS A 47 12.21 -5.98 -10.41
C HIS A 47 13.29 -6.87 -11.00
N ARG A 48 14.11 -6.37 -11.93
CA ARG A 48 15.27 -7.09 -12.48
C ARG A 48 16.34 -7.32 -11.42
N ASP A 49 16.53 -6.34 -10.53
CA ASP A 49 17.51 -6.42 -9.44
C ASP A 49 16.88 -7.03 -8.18
N ARG A 50 15.68 -6.54 -7.82
CA ARG A 50 14.98 -6.99 -6.62
C ARG A 50 13.48 -7.04 -6.83
N LEU A 51 12.88 -8.22 -6.59
CA LEU A 51 11.43 -8.37 -6.57
C LEU A 51 10.77 -7.46 -5.53
N TRP A 52 9.49 -7.18 -5.72
CA TRP A 52 8.69 -6.49 -4.70
C TRP A 52 8.66 -7.31 -3.40
N THR A 53 8.34 -6.64 -2.29
CA THR A 53 8.14 -7.36 -1.03
C THR A 53 6.83 -8.16 -1.11
N MET A 54 6.93 -9.48 -1.04
CA MET A 54 5.78 -10.38 -0.94
C MET A 54 5.29 -10.31 0.51
N ARG A 55 4.19 -9.58 0.71
CA ARG A 55 3.74 -9.15 2.03
C ARG A 55 2.28 -9.55 2.23
N GLN A 56 2.05 -10.77 2.71
CA GLN A 56 0.71 -11.21 3.07
C GLN A 56 0.28 -10.56 4.39
N TYR A 57 -0.98 -10.16 4.40
CA TYR A 57 -1.67 -9.57 5.53
C TYR A 57 -2.13 -10.71 6.42
N ALA A 58 -1.74 -10.66 7.69
CA ALA A 58 -2.04 -11.69 8.66
C ALA A 58 -2.31 -11.08 10.02
N GLY A 59 -3.28 -11.66 10.72
CA GLY A 59 -3.70 -11.26 12.05
C GLY A 59 -5.08 -11.81 12.31
N PHE A 60 -5.21 -12.65 13.33
CA PHE A 60 -6.47 -13.14 13.86
C PHE A 60 -6.23 -13.77 15.23
N GLY A 61 -7.26 -13.79 16.06
CA GLY A 61 -7.22 -14.38 17.38
C GLY A 61 -6.22 -13.68 18.29
N THR A 62 -5.43 -14.48 19.00
CA THR A 62 -4.45 -13.99 19.97
C THR A 62 -3.12 -13.62 19.31
N ALA A 63 -2.29 -12.90 20.07
CA ALA A 63 -0.91 -12.61 19.66
C ALA A 63 -0.10 -13.89 19.33
N ALA A 64 -0.34 -15.00 20.04
CA ALA A 64 0.33 -16.26 19.81
C ALA A 64 -0.10 -16.90 18.47
N ASP A 65 -1.40 -16.88 18.16
CA ASP A 65 -1.94 -17.39 16.89
C ASP A 65 -1.35 -16.63 15.70
N THR A 66 -1.31 -15.30 15.81
CA THR A 66 -0.76 -14.44 14.77
C THR A 66 0.76 -14.59 14.64
N ASN A 67 1.50 -14.76 15.74
CA ASN A 67 2.94 -15.06 15.70
C ASN A 67 3.22 -16.37 14.95
N ALA A 68 2.47 -17.43 15.26
CA ALA A 68 2.59 -18.71 14.57
C ALA A 68 2.33 -18.55 13.06
N ARG A 69 1.32 -17.76 12.68
CA ARG A 69 1.04 -17.44 11.28
C ARG A 69 2.17 -16.66 10.61
N PHE A 70 2.79 -15.70 11.29
CA PHE A 70 3.96 -14.99 10.76
C PHE A 70 5.12 -15.93 10.48
N LYS A 71 5.45 -16.83 11.41
CA LYS A 71 6.50 -17.84 11.23
C LYS A 71 6.21 -18.75 10.04
N PHE A 72 4.98 -19.27 9.93
CA PHE A 72 4.53 -20.05 8.78
C PHE A 72 4.71 -19.32 7.44
N LEU A 73 4.30 -18.06 7.36
CA LEU A 73 4.41 -17.28 6.12
C LEU A 73 5.87 -16.98 5.75
N LEU A 74 6.72 -16.68 6.75
CA LEU A 74 8.16 -16.50 6.54
C LEU A 74 8.81 -17.78 6.01
N GLU A 75 8.52 -18.93 6.62
CA GLU A 75 8.98 -20.26 6.15
C GLU A 75 8.51 -20.57 4.72
N ALA A 76 7.32 -20.10 4.34
CA ALA A 76 6.75 -20.30 3.00
C ALA A 76 7.29 -19.35 1.91
N GLY A 77 8.20 -18.42 2.24
CA GLY A 77 8.81 -17.46 1.31
C GLY A 77 8.32 -16.00 1.43
N GLN A 78 7.55 -15.73 2.47
CA GLN A 78 7.40 -14.44 3.16
C GLN A 78 8.61 -13.49 3.11
N THR A 79 8.57 -12.29 2.51
CA THR A 79 9.70 -11.34 2.61
C THR A 79 9.44 -10.08 3.45
N GLY A 80 8.22 -9.90 3.96
CA GLY A 80 7.88 -8.85 4.92
C GLY A 80 6.60 -9.17 5.70
N LEU A 81 6.52 -8.75 6.96
CA LEU A 81 5.34 -8.97 7.80
C LEU A 81 4.27 -7.91 7.55
N SER A 82 3.00 -8.26 7.63
CA SER A 82 1.91 -7.28 7.64
C SER A 82 0.86 -7.69 8.64
N CYS A 83 0.71 -6.86 9.68
CA CYS A 83 -0.11 -7.14 10.84
C CYS A 83 -1.49 -6.48 10.72
N ALA A 84 -2.53 -7.31 10.84
CA ALA A 84 -3.92 -6.90 10.97
C ALA A 84 -4.34 -6.91 12.44
N PHE A 85 -4.87 -5.78 12.93
CA PHE A 85 -5.37 -5.67 14.31
C PHE A 85 -6.89 -5.80 14.35
N ASP A 86 -7.44 -6.25 15.48
CA ASP A 86 -8.88 -6.32 15.65
C ASP A 86 -9.53 -4.93 15.74
N LEU A 87 -10.88 -4.87 15.74
CA LEU A 87 -11.59 -3.58 15.81
C LEU A 87 -11.37 -2.85 17.15
N PRO A 88 -11.39 -3.51 18.32
CA PRO A 88 -11.06 -2.87 19.59
C PRO A 88 -9.71 -2.14 19.58
N THR A 89 -8.63 -2.83 19.20
CA THR A 89 -7.27 -2.27 19.13
C THR A 89 -7.21 -1.08 18.17
N GLN A 90 -7.90 -1.17 17.03
CA GLN A 90 -7.97 -0.08 16.05
C GLN A 90 -8.72 1.15 16.55
N MET A 91 -9.74 0.95 17.38
CA MET A 91 -10.58 2.00 17.95
C MET A 91 -10.13 2.47 19.34
N GLY A 92 -8.99 1.99 19.85
CA GLY A 92 -8.42 2.39 21.13
C GLY A 92 -9.22 1.90 22.34
N TYR A 93 -9.77 0.69 22.25
CA TYR A 93 -10.40 0.00 23.37
C TYR A 93 -9.57 -1.24 23.73
N ASP A 94 -9.40 -1.45 25.04
CA ASP A 94 -8.91 -2.72 25.58
C ASP A 94 -9.96 -3.82 25.38
N SER A 95 -9.51 -5.09 25.34
CA SER A 95 -10.36 -6.26 25.13
C SER A 95 -11.50 -6.42 26.14
N ASP A 96 -11.37 -5.87 27.36
CA ASP A 96 -12.39 -5.93 28.41
C ASP A 96 -13.39 -4.76 28.36
N HIS A 97 -13.18 -3.79 27.47
CA HIS A 97 -14.06 -2.65 27.34
C HIS A 97 -15.46 -3.12 26.86
N PRO A 98 -16.58 -2.62 27.43
CA PRO A 98 -17.91 -3.09 27.06
C PRO A 98 -18.26 -3.00 25.56
N ARG A 99 -17.65 -2.05 24.83
CA ARG A 99 -17.83 -1.91 23.37
C ARG A 99 -16.99 -2.89 22.53
N ALA A 100 -16.02 -3.58 23.12
CA ALA A 100 -15.18 -4.57 22.46
C ALA A 100 -15.83 -5.96 22.39
N ALA A 101 -16.86 -6.20 23.22
CA ALA A 101 -17.54 -7.48 23.31
C ALA A 101 -18.01 -7.99 21.93
N GLY A 102 -17.52 -9.19 21.55
CA GLY A 102 -17.85 -9.84 20.28
C GLY A 102 -16.94 -9.50 19.10
N GLU A 103 -15.99 -8.58 19.27
CA GLU A 103 -15.06 -8.13 18.22
C GLU A 103 -13.58 -8.41 18.54
N VAL A 104 -13.26 -8.78 19.79
CA VAL A 104 -11.90 -9.14 20.22
C VAL A 104 -11.35 -10.31 19.40
N GLY A 105 -10.20 -10.10 18.76
CA GLY A 105 -9.49 -11.12 17.97
C GLY A 105 -10.21 -11.59 16.69
N LYS A 106 -11.34 -10.99 16.31
CA LYS A 106 -12.21 -11.55 15.25
C LYS A 106 -11.74 -11.26 13.83
N VAL A 107 -11.27 -10.05 13.59
CA VAL A 107 -10.84 -9.56 12.26
C VAL A 107 -9.35 -9.20 12.21
N GLY A 108 -8.63 -9.54 13.26
CA GLY A 108 -7.24 -9.16 13.48
C GLY A 108 -6.75 -9.64 14.84
N VAL A 109 -5.49 -9.39 15.15
CA VAL A 109 -4.91 -9.69 16.45
C VAL A 109 -5.38 -8.68 17.50
N ALA A 110 -5.71 -9.15 18.70
CA ALA A 110 -5.96 -8.29 19.86
C ALA A 110 -4.64 -7.87 20.52
N ILE A 111 -4.43 -6.57 20.74
CA ILE A 111 -3.25 -6.02 21.42
C ILE A 111 -3.72 -4.96 22.42
N ASP A 112 -3.66 -5.28 23.71
CA ASP A 112 -4.03 -4.37 24.78
C ASP A 112 -2.79 -3.76 25.45
N SER A 113 -1.67 -4.48 25.42
CA SER A 113 -0.49 -4.15 26.21
C SER A 113 0.83 -4.51 25.51
N ILE A 114 1.94 -4.15 26.17
CA ILE A 114 3.28 -4.58 25.74
C ILE A 114 3.44 -6.11 25.82
N GLU A 115 2.73 -6.81 26.71
CA GLU A 115 2.81 -8.27 26.81
C GLU A 115 2.31 -8.94 25.53
N ASP A 116 1.21 -8.44 24.97
CA ASP A 116 0.68 -8.96 23.71
C ASP A 116 1.63 -8.68 22.54
N MET A 117 2.24 -7.49 22.52
CA MET A 117 3.25 -7.16 21.52
C MET A 117 4.51 -8.04 21.65
N ARG A 118 4.94 -8.37 22.87
CA ARG A 118 6.06 -9.31 23.10
C ARG A 118 5.74 -10.68 22.52
N THR A 119 4.54 -11.21 22.79
CA THR A 119 4.08 -12.48 22.23
C THR A 119 3.98 -12.42 20.71
N LEU A 120 3.36 -11.37 20.17
CA LEU A 120 3.17 -11.20 18.73
C LEU A 120 4.51 -11.23 17.97
N LEU A 121 5.53 -10.57 18.52
CA LEU A 121 6.82 -10.43 17.88
C LEU A 121 7.81 -11.55 18.25
N ALA A 122 7.48 -12.46 19.17
CA ALA A 122 8.37 -13.50 19.68
C ALA A 122 9.15 -14.25 18.57
N ASP A 123 10.48 -14.30 18.74
CA ASP A 123 11.44 -14.95 17.84
C ASP A 123 11.47 -14.44 16.39
N LEU A 124 10.86 -13.29 16.10
CA LEU A 124 10.93 -12.66 14.77
C LEU A 124 12.20 -11.79 14.66
N PRO A 125 12.91 -11.81 13.53
CA PRO A 125 14.14 -11.04 13.33
C PRO A 125 13.83 -9.58 12.94
N LEU A 126 13.53 -8.74 13.93
CA LEU A 126 13.04 -7.35 13.75
C LEU A 126 14.03 -6.41 13.05
N ASP A 127 15.32 -6.77 13.01
CA ASP A 127 16.40 -6.05 12.31
C ASP A 127 16.57 -6.47 10.84
N LYS A 128 15.98 -7.60 10.44
CA LYS A 128 16.14 -8.19 9.10
C LYS A 128 14.86 -8.17 8.28
N VAL A 129 13.70 -8.29 8.94
CA VAL A 129 12.40 -8.35 8.27
C VAL A 129 11.64 -7.06 8.52
N THR A 130 11.09 -6.50 7.44
CA THR A 130 10.29 -5.28 7.53
C THR A 130 8.87 -5.58 7.98
N THR A 131 8.33 -4.80 8.92
CA THR A 131 6.98 -4.99 9.46
C THR A 131 6.04 -3.86 9.06
N SER A 132 4.91 -4.19 8.42
CA SER A 132 3.82 -3.26 8.19
C SER A 132 2.74 -3.48 9.25
N MET A 133 2.20 -2.40 9.80
CA MET A 133 1.11 -2.40 10.77
C MET A 133 -0.05 -1.61 10.18
N THR A 134 -1.15 -2.30 9.86
CA THR A 134 -2.37 -1.66 9.35
C THR A 134 -3.17 -1.09 10.50
N ILE A 135 -2.66 0.02 11.03
CA ILE A 135 -3.18 0.72 12.19
C ILE A 135 -3.19 2.22 11.94
N ASN A 136 -4.23 2.90 12.44
CA ASN A 136 -4.52 4.30 12.11
C ASN A 136 -4.64 5.14 13.39
N SER A 137 -5.82 5.22 14.00
CA SER A 137 -6.05 6.09 15.18
C SER A 137 -5.11 5.83 16.36
N THR A 138 -4.71 4.57 16.56
CA THR A 138 -3.81 4.13 17.62
C THR A 138 -2.36 3.90 17.13
N ALA A 139 -2.02 4.34 15.91
CA ALA A 139 -0.73 4.03 15.28
C ALA A 139 0.49 4.44 16.10
N ALA A 140 0.46 5.60 16.77
CA ALA A 140 1.54 6.03 17.65
C ALA A 140 1.79 5.04 18.80
N ILE A 141 0.72 4.49 19.39
CA ILE A 141 0.78 3.55 20.51
C ILE A 141 1.39 2.24 20.04
N LEU A 142 0.87 1.68 18.94
CA LEU A 142 1.36 0.39 18.43
C LEU A 142 2.81 0.49 17.92
N LEU A 143 3.21 1.65 17.36
CA LEU A 143 4.61 1.91 17.02
C LEU A 143 5.51 1.96 18.26
N LEU A 144 5.08 2.64 19.32
CA LEU A 144 5.82 2.68 20.59
C LEU A 144 5.99 1.28 21.18
N LEU A 145 4.92 0.47 21.22
CA LEU A 145 5.01 -0.90 21.72
C LEU A 145 5.97 -1.75 20.88
N TYR A 146 5.95 -1.59 19.55
CA TYR A 146 6.89 -2.28 18.66
C TYR A 146 8.34 -1.86 18.94
N GLU A 147 8.60 -0.55 19.11
CA GLU A 147 9.92 0.00 19.43
C GLU A 147 10.45 -0.53 20.77
N LEU A 148 9.62 -0.54 21.82
CA LEU A 148 10.00 -1.05 23.13
C LEU A 148 10.34 -2.55 23.11
N VAL A 149 9.56 -3.36 22.39
CA VAL A 149 9.87 -4.80 22.23
C VAL A 149 11.16 -5.02 21.43
N ALA A 150 11.45 -4.16 20.45
CA ALA A 150 12.72 -4.21 19.73
C ALA A 150 13.90 -3.84 20.66
N GLU A 151 13.76 -2.79 21.47
CA GLU A 151 14.75 -2.35 22.44
C GLU A 151 15.06 -3.42 23.49
N GLU A 152 14.04 -4.06 24.06
CA GLU A 152 14.17 -5.17 25.02
C GLU A 152 14.99 -6.35 24.46
N ARG A 153 15.00 -6.50 23.13
CA ARG A 153 15.74 -7.55 22.41
C ARG A 153 17.08 -7.08 21.89
N GLY A 154 17.52 -5.88 22.27
CA GLY A 154 18.79 -5.28 21.83
C GLY A 154 18.79 -4.83 20.37
N VAL A 155 17.63 -4.67 19.73
CA VAL A 155 17.51 -4.10 18.38
C VAL A 155 17.27 -2.59 18.50
N PRO A 156 18.24 -1.73 18.12
CA PRO A 156 18.07 -0.29 18.25
C PRO A 156 17.00 0.23 17.26
N ALA A 157 16.32 1.33 17.61
CA ALA A 157 15.30 1.96 16.78
C ALA A 157 15.78 2.32 15.35
N GLY A 158 17.08 2.64 15.19
CA GLY A 158 17.68 2.87 13.86
C GLY A 158 17.86 1.61 13.01
N ALA A 159 17.66 0.42 13.56
CA ALA A 159 17.74 -0.86 12.86
C ALA A 159 16.36 -1.39 12.44
N ILE A 160 15.27 -1.03 13.12
CA ILE A 160 13.93 -1.44 12.73
C ILE A 160 13.47 -0.74 11.45
N SER A 161 12.72 -1.46 10.62
CA SER A 161 12.19 -0.96 9.36
C SER A 161 10.78 -1.47 9.15
N GLY A 162 9.90 -0.60 8.68
CA GLY A 162 8.49 -0.92 8.66
C GLY A 162 7.61 0.21 8.18
N THR A 163 6.31 0.04 8.36
CA THR A 163 5.29 1.03 8.00
C THR A 163 4.17 0.98 9.02
N ILE A 164 3.67 2.12 9.46
CA ILE A 164 2.33 2.25 10.04
C ILE A 164 1.41 2.87 8.98
N GLN A 165 0.15 2.42 8.92
CA GLN A 165 -0.77 2.97 7.93
C GLN A 165 -1.05 4.45 8.17
N ASN A 166 -1.43 4.82 9.41
CA ASN A 166 -1.45 6.21 9.92
C ASN A 166 -2.15 7.23 9.00
N ASP A 167 -3.13 6.80 8.22
CA ASP A 167 -3.89 7.66 7.29
C ASP A 167 -5.31 7.83 7.84
N LEU A 168 -5.55 8.93 8.57
CA LEU A 168 -6.84 9.20 9.20
C LEU A 168 -7.86 9.83 8.25
N LEU A 169 -7.43 10.58 7.24
CA LEU A 169 -8.34 11.21 6.27
C LEU A 169 -9.18 10.15 5.56
N LYS A 170 -8.59 9.04 5.11
CA LYS A 170 -9.35 7.93 4.53
C LYS A 170 -10.20 7.16 5.53
N GLU A 171 -9.95 7.26 6.84
CA GLU A 171 -10.87 6.72 7.86
C GLU A 171 -12.21 7.44 7.84
N TYR A 172 -12.21 8.77 7.71
CA TYR A 172 -13.45 9.54 7.63
C TYR A 172 -14.19 9.36 6.29
N ILE A 173 -13.44 9.07 5.22
CA ILE A 173 -14.00 8.93 3.86
C ILE A 173 -14.59 7.53 3.63
N ALA A 174 -13.88 6.47 4.03
CA ALA A 174 -14.17 5.12 3.56
C ALA A 174 -14.09 4.00 4.61
N ARG A 175 -13.18 4.09 5.60
CA ARG A 175 -12.84 2.93 6.46
C ARG A 175 -13.50 2.91 7.84
N GLY A 176 -13.73 4.07 8.46
CA GLY A 176 -14.57 4.20 9.66
C GLY A 176 -13.93 3.90 11.02
N THR A 177 -12.60 3.70 11.13
CA THR A 177 -11.93 3.36 12.41
C THR A 177 -11.24 4.57 13.08
N TYR A 178 -11.83 5.76 12.95
CA TYR A 178 -11.33 6.98 13.58
C TYR A 178 -11.73 7.07 15.07
N VAL A 179 -10.83 7.60 15.91
CA VAL A 179 -11.11 7.88 17.34
C VAL A 179 -11.33 9.37 17.58
N TYR A 180 -10.41 10.21 17.09
CA TYR A 180 -10.44 11.66 17.33
C TYR A 180 -11.11 12.43 16.19
N PRO A 181 -11.52 13.70 16.39
CA PRO A 181 -11.92 14.57 15.30
C PRO A 181 -10.75 14.85 14.32
N PRO A 182 -11.03 15.33 13.09
CA PRO A 182 -10.02 15.47 12.05
C PRO A 182 -8.78 16.31 12.43
N ARG A 183 -8.96 17.46 13.11
CA ARG A 183 -7.84 18.35 13.45
C ARG A 183 -6.85 17.73 14.44
N PRO A 184 -7.26 17.18 15.60
CA PRO A 184 -6.38 16.43 16.48
C PRO A 184 -5.71 15.23 15.80
N SER A 185 -6.43 14.49 14.95
CA SER A 185 -5.88 13.37 14.19
C SER A 185 -4.73 13.80 13.27
N MET A 186 -4.90 14.90 12.52
CA MET A 186 -3.83 15.46 11.67
C MET A 186 -2.60 15.84 12.50
N ARG A 187 -2.79 16.43 13.67
CA ARG A 187 -1.69 16.79 14.58
C ARG A 187 -0.91 15.57 15.08
N ILE A 188 -1.60 14.48 15.42
CA ILE A 188 -0.93 13.22 15.80
C ILE A 188 -0.06 12.69 14.64
N ILE A 189 -0.55 12.76 13.41
CA ILE A 189 0.19 12.32 12.23
C ILE A 189 1.48 13.15 12.04
N THR A 190 1.39 14.48 12.15
CA THR A 190 2.58 15.34 12.03
C THR A 190 3.56 15.14 13.19
N ASP A 191 3.07 14.89 14.41
CA ASP A 191 3.92 14.56 15.57
C ASP A 191 4.68 13.23 15.34
N ILE A 192 4.02 12.23 14.75
CA ILE A 192 4.66 10.96 14.34
C ILE A 192 5.73 11.21 13.27
N PHE A 193 5.48 12.09 12.29
CA PHE A 193 6.49 12.43 11.27
C PHE A 193 7.74 13.02 11.94
N ALA A 194 7.55 14.02 12.81
CA ALA A 194 8.63 14.66 13.54
C ALA A 194 9.43 13.67 14.41
N TYR A 195 8.75 12.76 15.09
CA TYR A 195 9.38 11.74 15.94
C TYR A 195 10.21 10.75 15.12
N CYS A 196 9.60 10.12 14.11
CA CYS A 196 10.25 9.06 13.34
C CYS A 196 11.46 9.58 12.55
N THR A 197 11.42 10.80 12.02
CA THR A 197 12.58 11.40 11.35
C THR A 197 13.82 11.44 12.25
N LYS A 198 13.65 11.63 13.57
CA LYS A 198 14.74 11.74 14.53
C LYS A 198 15.12 10.40 15.18
N HIS A 199 14.13 9.55 15.46
CA HIS A 199 14.31 8.38 16.33
C HIS A 199 14.20 7.04 15.60
N VAL A 200 13.36 6.95 14.57
CA VAL A 200 13.10 5.71 13.83
C VAL A 200 13.28 5.94 12.32
N PRO A 201 14.47 6.35 11.86
CA PRO A 201 14.68 6.98 10.55
C PRO A 201 14.47 6.03 9.36
N LYS A 202 14.26 4.73 9.58
CA LYS A 202 13.95 3.72 8.55
C LYS A 202 12.47 3.38 8.45
N TRP A 203 11.63 3.96 9.31
CA TRP A 203 10.18 3.72 9.32
C TRP A 203 9.45 4.57 8.29
N ASN A 204 8.56 3.97 7.51
CA ASN A 204 7.61 4.72 6.68
C ASN A 204 6.46 5.18 7.59
N THR A 205 6.36 6.49 7.77
CA THR A 205 5.53 7.11 8.83
C THR A 205 4.04 7.14 8.51
N ILE A 206 3.68 6.88 7.26
CA ILE A 206 2.32 6.80 6.76
C ILE A 206 2.29 5.97 5.48
N SER A 207 1.15 5.33 5.24
CA SER A 207 0.77 4.70 3.99
C SER A 207 -0.51 5.35 3.49
N ILE A 208 -0.37 6.38 2.65
CA ILE A 208 -1.47 7.20 2.15
C ILE A 208 -2.30 6.36 1.17
N SER A 209 -3.54 6.06 1.54
CA SER A 209 -4.25 4.87 1.08
C SER A 209 -5.45 5.18 0.19
N GLY A 210 -5.37 4.75 -1.07
CA GLY A 210 -6.49 4.64 -2.00
C GLY A 210 -7.24 3.31 -1.93
N TYR A 211 -6.60 2.24 -1.43
CA TYR A 211 -7.19 0.90 -1.37
C TYR A 211 -8.63 0.90 -0.82
N HIS A 212 -8.82 1.46 0.37
CA HIS A 212 -10.12 1.49 1.06
C HIS A 212 -11.16 2.36 0.34
N ILE A 213 -10.71 3.44 -0.32
CA ILE A 213 -11.57 4.33 -1.10
C ILE A 213 -12.11 3.55 -2.32
N ARG A 214 -11.26 2.76 -2.98
CA ARG A 214 -11.65 1.88 -4.09
C ARG A 214 -12.57 0.75 -3.65
N GLU A 215 -12.26 0.09 -2.52
CA GLU A 215 -13.11 -0.96 -1.94
C GLU A 215 -14.49 -0.42 -1.51
N ALA A 216 -14.58 0.87 -1.13
CA ALA A 216 -15.84 1.55 -0.85
C ALA A 216 -16.63 1.96 -2.11
N GLY A 217 -16.13 1.67 -3.31
CA GLY A 217 -16.85 1.83 -4.57
C GLY A 217 -16.39 2.99 -5.46
N SER A 218 -15.23 3.61 -5.19
CA SER A 218 -14.70 4.64 -6.10
C SER A 218 -14.26 4.06 -7.45
N THR A 219 -14.15 4.90 -8.48
CA THR A 219 -13.42 4.55 -9.71
C THR A 219 -11.90 4.59 -9.51
N ALA A 220 -11.11 4.12 -10.48
CA ALA A 220 -9.64 4.21 -10.43
C ALA A 220 -9.16 5.68 -10.46
N VAL A 221 -9.84 6.52 -11.26
CA VAL A 221 -9.60 7.97 -11.30
C VAL A 221 -9.92 8.63 -9.95
N GLN A 222 -11.05 8.30 -9.33
CA GLN A 222 -11.42 8.83 -8.02
C GLN A 222 -10.48 8.37 -6.91
N GLU A 223 -10.10 7.08 -6.91
CA GLU A 223 -9.10 6.53 -5.99
C GLU A 223 -7.82 7.37 -6.05
N LEU A 224 -7.32 7.61 -7.27
CA LEU A 224 -6.11 8.39 -7.50
C LEU A 224 -6.24 9.84 -7.01
N ALA A 225 -7.30 10.53 -7.42
CA ALA A 225 -7.54 11.93 -7.09
C ALA A 225 -7.68 12.14 -5.57
N PHE A 226 -8.52 11.34 -4.91
CA PHE A 226 -8.77 11.50 -3.47
C PHE A 226 -7.54 11.17 -2.63
N THR A 227 -6.78 10.14 -3.02
CA THR A 227 -5.56 9.77 -2.31
C THR A 227 -4.47 10.82 -2.45
N LEU A 228 -4.28 11.39 -3.64
CA LEU A 228 -3.33 12.48 -3.84
C LEU A 228 -3.78 13.78 -3.15
N ALA A 229 -5.08 14.05 -3.07
CA ALA A 229 -5.61 15.16 -2.28
C ALA A 229 -5.30 14.98 -0.78
N ASN A 230 -5.49 13.77 -0.24
CA ASN A 230 -5.08 13.46 1.14
C ASN A 230 -3.57 13.62 1.32
N ALA A 231 -2.76 13.16 0.37
CA ALA A 231 -1.31 13.32 0.41
C ALA A 231 -0.88 14.80 0.47
N ILE A 232 -1.48 15.65 -0.36
CA ILE A 232 -1.27 17.10 -0.34
C ILE A 232 -1.65 17.67 1.03
N ALA A 233 -2.77 17.25 1.62
CA ALA A 233 -3.19 17.71 2.94
C ALA A 233 -2.21 17.30 4.05
N TYR A 234 -1.66 16.08 4.01
CA TYR A 234 -0.64 15.64 4.97
C TYR A 234 0.67 16.40 4.84
N VAL A 235 1.17 16.58 3.61
CA VAL A 235 2.41 17.35 3.37
C VAL A 235 2.22 18.80 3.81
N GLN A 236 1.09 19.43 3.46
CA GLN A 236 0.81 20.79 3.88
C GLN A 236 0.72 20.92 5.40
N ALA A 237 0.04 20.00 6.08
CA ALA A 237 -0.08 20.02 7.54
C ALA A 237 1.29 19.88 8.24
N ALA A 238 2.17 19.03 7.71
CA ALA A 238 3.53 18.89 8.23
C ALA A 238 4.36 20.16 8.03
N VAL A 239 4.29 20.78 6.85
CA VAL A 239 4.96 22.06 6.57
C VAL A 239 4.42 23.18 7.47
N ASP A 240 3.10 23.26 7.64
CA ASP A 240 2.46 24.24 8.54
C ASP A 240 2.86 24.02 10.00
N ALA A 241 3.17 22.78 10.38
CA ALA A 241 3.73 22.42 11.70
C ALA A 241 5.25 22.71 11.83
N GLY A 242 5.88 23.24 10.78
CA GLY A 242 7.29 23.65 10.77
C GLY A 242 8.30 22.58 10.38
N LEU A 243 7.85 21.46 9.80
CA LEU A 243 8.73 20.42 9.26
C LEU A 243 9.24 20.82 7.86
N ASP A 244 10.52 20.62 7.59
CA ASP A 244 11.04 20.71 6.22
C ASP A 244 10.48 19.53 5.40
N VAL A 245 9.97 19.80 4.20
CA VAL A 245 9.42 18.78 3.31
C VAL A 245 10.41 17.65 3.05
N ASP A 246 11.70 17.97 2.92
CA ASP A 246 12.73 16.99 2.59
C ASP A 246 13.17 16.13 3.79
N ASP A 247 12.75 16.48 5.01
CA ASP A 247 13.04 15.72 6.23
C ASP A 247 12.07 14.54 6.43
N PHE A 248 10.82 14.65 5.97
CA PHE A 248 9.79 13.62 6.17
C PHE A 248 9.28 12.99 4.87
N ALA A 249 9.24 13.73 3.75
CA ALA A 249 8.74 13.20 2.48
C ALA A 249 9.45 11.92 2.01
N PRO A 250 10.78 11.74 2.22
CA PRO A 250 11.47 10.49 1.92
C PRO A 250 11.00 9.27 2.72
N ARG A 251 10.05 9.41 3.65
CA ARG A 251 9.40 8.32 4.39
C ARG A 251 7.90 8.21 4.16
N LEU A 252 7.32 9.05 3.29
CA LEU A 252 5.96 8.85 2.83
C LEU A 252 5.89 7.62 1.91
N SER A 253 4.83 6.84 2.10
CA SER A 253 4.48 5.72 1.24
C SER A 253 2.98 5.76 0.92
N PHE A 254 2.58 4.99 -0.10
CA PHE A 254 1.22 4.96 -0.61
C PHE A 254 0.67 3.54 -0.62
N PHE A 255 -0.65 3.41 -0.74
CA PHE A 255 -1.31 2.11 -0.81
C PHE A 255 -2.50 2.11 -1.77
N TRP A 256 -2.39 1.36 -2.86
CA TRP A 256 -3.40 1.29 -3.91
C TRP A 256 -4.11 -0.06 -3.95
N ASN A 257 -5.32 -0.05 -4.51
CA ASN A 257 -6.03 -1.25 -4.95
C ASN A 257 -5.48 -1.78 -6.26
N GLY A 258 -5.45 -3.10 -6.46
CA GLY A 258 -5.28 -3.76 -7.74
C GLY A 258 -6.60 -4.40 -8.18
N HIS A 259 -7.35 -3.70 -9.04
CA HIS A 259 -8.70 -4.09 -9.45
C HIS A 259 -8.73 -4.94 -10.75
N ASN A 260 -9.92 -5.34 -11.19
CA ASN A 260 -10.11 -6.25 -12.34
C ASN A 260 -9.67 -5.66 -13.69
N ASN A 261 -9.77 -4.33 -13.89
CA ASN A 261 -9.44 -3.72 -15.17
C ASN A 261 -7.91 -3.56 -15.34
N PHE A 262 -7.27 -4.63 -15.81
CA PHE A 262 -5.82 -4.76 -15.89
C PHE A 262 -5.09 -3.50 -16.40
N PHE A 263 -5.45 -2.99 -17.58
CA PHE A 263 -4.73 -1.87 -18.19
C PHE A 263 -5.01 -0.54 -17.50
N GLU A 264 -6.23 -0.33 -17.00
CA GLU A 264 -6.58 0.86 -16.23
C GLU A 264 -5.80 0.92 -14.91
N GLU A 265 -5.61 -0.22 -14.24
CA GLU A 265 -4.83 -0.29 -13.02
C GLU A 265 -3.34 -0.02 -13.29
N VAL A 266 -2.76 -0.58 -14.37
CA VAL A 266 -1.38 -0.24 -14.77
C VAL A 266 -1.25 1.25 -15.08
N ALA A 267 -2.19 1.83 -15.83
CA ALA A 267 -2.22 3.25 -16.15
C ALA A 267 -2.31 4.12 -14.89
N LYS A 268 -3.15 3.75 -13.92
CA LYS A 268 -3.28 4.42 -12.61
C LYS A 268 -1.95 4.45 -11.85
N PHE A 269 -1.25 3.32 -11.77
CA PHE A 269 0.03 3.26 -11.06
C PHE A 269 1.12 4.11 -11.73
N ARG A 270 1.11 4.21 -13.06
CA ARG A 270 2.05 5.05 -13.82
C ARG A 270 1.73 6.54 -13.66
N ALA A 271 0.47 6.91 -13.81
CA ALA A 271 -0.02 8.27 -13.64
C ALA A 271 0.26 8.80 -12.22
N SER A 272 0.03 7.98 -11.20
CA SER A 272 0.21 8.39 -9.81
C SER A 272 1.64 8.83 -9.49
N ARG A 273 2.66 8.17 -10.05
CA ARG A 273 4.07 8.59 -9.90
C ARG A 273 4.35 9.93 -10.56
N ARG A 274 3.86 10.14 -11.80
CA ARG A 274 4.05 11.40 -12.54
C ARG A 274 3.38 12.56 -11.82
N MET A 275 2.15 12.35 -11.37
CA MET A 275 1.39 13.33 -10.58
C MET A 275 2.10 13.65 -9.26
N TRP A 276 2.55 12.64 -8.51
CA TRP A 276 3.26 12.87 -7.25
C TRP A 276 4.58 13.61 -7.42
N HIS A 277 5.37 13.24 -8.43
CA HIS A 277 6.58 13.96 -8.79
C HIS A 277 6.30 15.44 -9.04
N ARG A 278 5.27 15.74 -9.82
CA ARG A 278 4.83 17.10 -10.11
C ARG A 278 4.36 17.85 -8.86
N ILE A 279 3.55 17.21 -8.01
CA ILE A 279 3.07 17.79 -6.75
C ILE A 279 4.25 18.18 -5.86
N MET A 280 5.18 17.26 -5.61
CA MET A 280 6.29 17.50 -4.69
C MET A 280 7.27 18.55 -5.21
N THR A 281 7.58 18.54 -6.51
CA THR A 281 8.54 19.49 -7.10
C THR A 281 7.94 20.87 -7.34
N GLN A 282 6.70 20.96 -7.84
CA GLN A 282 6.10 22.25 -8.23
C GLN A 282 5.33 22.92 -7.11
N ARG A 283 4.59 22.15 -6.28
CA ARG A 283 3.78 22.73 -5.20
C ARG A 283 4.59 22.91 -3.92
N PHE A 284 5.37 21.90 -3.53
CA PHE A 284 6.10 21.90 -2.27
C PHE A 284 7.59 22.25 -2.42
N GLY A 285 8.10 22.37 -3.64
CA GLY A 285 9.48 22.78 -3.89
C GLY A 285 10.53 21.81 -3.33
N ALA A 286 10.18 20.54 -3.16
CA ALA A 286 11.06 19.51 -2.61
C ALA A 286 12.32 19.36 -3.48
N LYS A 287 13.49 19.35 -2.85
CA LYS A 287 14.80 19.33 -3.52
C LYS A 287 15.48 17.98 -3.44
N ASN A 288 15.21 17.22 -2.39
CA ASN A 288 15.74 15.87 -2.23
C ASN A 288 15.05 14.93 -3.24
N PRO A 289 15.81 14.24 -4.12
CA PRO A 289 15.23 13.30 -5.07
C PRO A 289 14.37 12.20 -4.45
N ALA A 290 14.65 11.82 -3.20
CA ALA A 290 13.88 10.82 -2.48
C ALA A 290 12.48 11.31 -2.07
N SER A 291 12.28 12.62 -1.90
CA SER A 291 11.02 13.22 -1.44
C SER A 291 9.90 13.11 -2.47
N HIS A 292 10.25 13.05 -3.76
CA HIS A 292 9.29 12.96 -4.85
C HIS A 292 9.17 11.55 -5.44
N LEU A 293 9.73 10.52 -4.78
CA LEU A 293 9.49 9.12 -5.14
C LEU A 293 8.18 8.62 -4.53
N MET A 294 7.25 8.19 -5.37
CA MET A 294 6.06 7.48 -4.89
C MET A 294 6.38 5.99 -4.76
N ARG A 295 6.66 5.55 -3.53
CA ARG A 295 6.72 4.12 -3.17
C ARG A 295 5.34 3.68 -2.70
N PHE A 296 4.85 2.59 -3.23
CA PHE A 296 3.52 2.11 -2.87
C PHE A 296 3.44 0.60 -2.62
N HIS A 297 2.53 0.26 -1.72
CA HIS A 297 1.96 -1.07 -1.57
C HIS A 297 0.77 -1.23 -2.50
N THR A 298 0.50 -2.45 -2.94
CA THR A 298 -0.73 -2.80 -3.64
C THR A 298 -1.38 -3.99 -2.94
N GLN A 299 -2.71 -3.97 -2.84
CA GLN A 299 -3.51 -5.11 -2.44
C GLN A 299 -4.53 -5.37 -3.54
N THR A 300 -4.66 -6.63 -3.94
CA THR A 300 -5.68 -7.07 -4.89
C THR A 300 -7.10 -6.76 -4.37
N GLY A 301 -8.04 -6.42 -5.24
CA GLY A 301 -9.36 -5.91 -4.82
C GLY A 301 -10.21 -6.97 -4.14
N GLY A 302 -10.53 -6.79 -2.85
CA GLY A 302 -11.33 -7.72 -2.06
C GLY A 302 -12.79 -7.77 -2.54
N ALA A 303 -13.36 -6.59 -2.78
CA ALA A 303 -14.72 -6.39 -3.29
C ALA A 303 -14.98 -7.05 -4.66
N THR A 304 -13.91 -7.44 -5.38
CA THR A 304 -14.03 -8.13 -6.67
C THR A 304 -14.18 -9.65 -6.56
N LEU A 305 -13.93 -10.21 -5.38
CA LEU A 305 -13.89 -11.65 -5.14
C LEU A 305 -15.26 -12.17 -4.74
N THR A 306 -15.57 -13.39 -5.17
CA THR A 306 -16.92 -13.96 -5.04
C THR A 306 -16.95 -15.13 -4.06
N ALA A 307 -18.00 -15.19 -3.24
CA ALA A 307 -18.25 -16.34 -2.35
C ALA A 307 -18.65 -17.59 -3.16
N GLN A 308 -19.33 -17.41 -4.28
CA GLN A 308 -19.68 -18.48 -5.21
C GLN A 308 -18.48 -18.80 -6.10
N GLN A 309 -18.22 -20.10 -6.30
CA GLN A 309 -17.08 -20.60 -7.06
C GLN A 309 -15.75 -19.94 -6.65
N PRO A 310 -15.37 -20.03 -5.36
CA PRO A 310 -14.25 -19.26 -4.80
C PRO A 310 -12.92 -19.53 -5.49
N LEU A 311 -12.72 -20.72 -6.08
CA LEU A 311 -11.50 -21.02 -6.85
C LEU A 311 -11.30 -20.10 -8.08
N ASN A 312 -12.37 -19.50 -8.63
CA ASN A 312 -12.23 -18.49 -9.67
C ASN A 312 -11.50 -17.22 -9.17
N ASN A 313 -11.51 -16.97 -7.86
CA ASN A 313 -10.77 -15.86 -7.25
C ASN A 313 -9.25 -16.02 -7.42
N VAL A 314 -8.73 -17.25 -7.53
CA VAL A 314 -7.31 -17.48 -7.83
C VAL A 314 -6.93 -16.83 -9.17
N VAL A 315 -7.79 -16.96 -10.19
CA VAL A 315 -7.58 -16.36 -11.51
C VAL A 315 -7.71 -14.83 -11.44
N ARG A 316 -8.71 -14.32 -10.71
CA ARG A 316 -8.91 -12.87 -10.52
C ARG A 316 -7.68 -12.23 -9.86
N VAL A 317 -7.25 -12.80 -8.74
CA VAL A 317 -6.08 -12.34 -7.98
C VAL A 317 -4.81 -12.43 -8.82
N ALA A 318 -4.64 -13.46 -9.66
CA ALA A 318 -3.49 -13.55 -10.57
C ALA A 318 -3.45 -12.39 -11.58
N VAL A 319 -4.58 -12.03 -12.20
CA VAL A 319 -4.66 -10.90 -13.15
C VAL A 319 -4.39 -9.57 -12.43
N GLN A 320 -4.98 -9.37 -11.26
CA GLN A 320 -4.79 -8.17 -10.44
C GLN A 320 -3.33 -8.01 -9.97
N SER A 321 -2.72 -9.12 -9.56
CA SER A 321 -1.30 -9.17 -9.16
C SER A 321 -0.39 -8.83 -10.33
N MET A 322 -0.69 -9.35 -11.52
CA MET A 322 0.08 -9.04 -12.72
C MET A 322 0.00 -7.54 -13.05
N ALA A 323 -1.17 -6.91 -12.91
CA ALA A 323 -1.30 -5.46 -13.10
C ALA A 323 -0.48 -4.66 -12.08
N ALA A 324 -0.48 -5.07 -10.81
CA ALA A 324 0.32 -4.44 -9.75
C ALA A 324 1.83 -4.52 -10.04
N VAL A 325 2.29 -5.69 -10.49
CA VAL A 325 3.71 -5.94 -10.82
C VAL A 325 4.14 -5.17 -12.07
N MET A 326 3.36 -5.24 -13.15
CA MET A 326 3.67 -4.50 -14.39
C MET A 326 3.51 -2.99 -14.20
N GLY A 327 2.71 -2.55 -13.23
CA GLY A 327 2.63 -1.16 -12.78
C GLY A 327 3.77 -0.71 -11.87
N GLY A 328 4.63 -1.62 -11.41
CA GLY A 328 5.85 -1.32 -10.64
C GLY A 328 5.63 -1.10 -9.13
N THR A 329 4.79 -1.92 -8.48
CA THR A 329 4.57 -1.87 -7.02
C THR A 329 5.81 -2.24 -6.20
N GLN A 330 5.99 -1.68 -4.99
CA GLN A 330 7.14 -1.99 -4.12
C GLN A 330 6.83 -3.13 -3.13
N SER A 331 5.55 -3.37 -2.85
CA SER A 331 5.12 -4.53 -2.05
C SER A 331 3.70 -4.92 -2.43
N LEU A 332 3.38 -6.21 -2.37
CA LEU A 332 2.09 -6.73 -2.83
C LEU A 332 1.48 -7.68 -1.81
N HIS A 333 0.19 -7.46 -1.55
CA HIS A 333 -0.71 -8.40 -0.92
C HIS A 333 -1.61 -9.02 -1.97
N THR A 334 -1.71 -10.34 -1.95
CA THR A 334 -2.65 -11.12 -2.74
C THR A 334 -3.68 -11.74 -1.83
N ASN A 335 -4.96 -11.49 -2.08
CA ASN A 335 -6.04 -12.01 -1.26
C ASN A 335 -6.15 -13.54 -1.38
N GLY A 336 -6.71 -14.18 -0.35
CA GLY A 336 -7.06 -15.59 -0.40
C GLY A 336 -8.22 -15.84 -1.36
N TYR A 337 -8.34 -17.07 -1.88
CA TYR A 337 -9.51 -17.42 -2.69
C TYR A 337 -10.81 -17.43 -1.87
N ASP A 338 -10.69 -17.48 -0.54
CA ASP A 338 -11.75 -17.51 0.47
C ASP A 338 -12.11 -16.12 1.03
N GLU A 339 -11.60 -15.03 0.44
CA GLU A 339 -11.80 -13.64 0.90
C GLU A 339 -13.26 -13.28 1.21
N ALA A 340 -14.20 -13.67 0.33
CA ALA A 340 -15.62 -13.36 0.47
C ALA A 340 -16.35 -14.25 1.49
N LEU A 341 -15.65 -15.17 2.16
CA LEU A 341 -16.20 -16.12 3.13
C LEU A 341 -15.69 -15.83 4.55
N GLY A 342 -14.44 -15.40 4.70
CA GLY A 342 -13.82 -15.13 5.99
C GLY A 342 -12.33 -14.84 5.88
N LEU A 343 -11.65 -14.83 7.02
CA LEU A 343 -10.19 -14.69 7.06
C LEU A 343 -9.49 -15.91 6.43
N PRO A 344 -8.32 -15.71 5.79
CA PRO A 344 -7.71 -16.73 4.97
C PRO A 344 -7.23 -17.93 5.79
N THR A 345 -7.62 -19.12 5.33
CA THR A 345 -7.03 -20.39 5.75
C THR A 345 -5.53 -20.46 5.40
N GLU A 346 -4.80 -21.43 5.95
CA GLU A 346 -3.39 -21.63 5.55
C GLU A 346 -3.25 -21.99 4.07
N GLU A 347 -4.19 -22.78 3.53
CA GLU A 347 -4.21 -23.17 2.13
C GLU A 347 -4.43 -21.96 1.22
N ALA A 348 -5.43 -21.12 1.52
CA ALA A 348 -5.69 -19.92 0.75
C ALA A 348 -4.55 -18.91 0.82
N ALA A 349 -3.98 -18.69 2.02
CA ALA A 349 -2.82 -17.82 2.18
C ALA A 349 -1.59 -18.34 1.42
N ARG A 350 -1.38 -19.67 1.39
CA ARG A 350 -0.30 -20.30 0.63
C ARG A 350 -0.48 -20.13 -0.87
N ILE A 351 -1.69 -20.36 -1.40
CA ILE A 351 -1.99 -20.16 -2.82
C ILE A 351 -1.77 -18.71 -3.21
N ALA A 352 -2.24 -17.76 -2.40
CA ALA A 352 -2.03 -16.34 -2.64
C ALA A 352 -0.53 -15.99 -2.71
N LEU A 353 0.28 -16.46 -1.75
CA LEU A 353 1.74 -16.26 -1.80
C LEU A 353 2.37 -16.93 -3.05
N ARG A 354 1.93 -18.12 -3.43
CA ARG A 354 2.40 -18.82 -4.64
C ARG A 354 2.05 -18.05 -5.91
N THR A 355 0.91 -17.36 -5.97
CA THR A 355 0.57 -16.47 -7.09
C THR A 355 1.65 -15.40 -7.30
N GLN A 356 2.13 -14.76 -6.23
CA GLN A 356 3.22 -13.79 -6.33
C GLN A 356 4.54 -14.42 -6.77
N GLN A 357 4.85 -15.61 -6.25
CA GLN A 357 6.09 -16.31 -6.57
C GLN A 357 6.12 -16.77 -8.03
N ILE A 358 5.04 -17.32 -8.57
CA ILE A 358 4.95 -17.70 -9.98
C ILE A 358 5.11 -16.46 -10.87
N ILE A 359 4.45 -15.35 -10.54
CA ILE A 359 4.63 -14.11 -11.30
C ILE A 359 6.10 -13.63 -11.21
N GLY A 360 6.70 -13.61 -10.03
CA GLY A 360 8.05 -13.10 -9.81
C GLY A 360 9.16 -13.94 -10.42
N TYR A 361 9.02 -15.28 -10.39
CA TYR A 361 10.10 -16.22 -10.72
C TYR A 361 9.90 -16.96 -12.05
N GLU A 362 8.67 -17.08 -12.56
CA GLU A 362 8.38 -17.92 -13.74
C GLU A 362 7.85 -17.14 -14.95
N SER A 363 7.23 -15.98 -14.74
CA SER A 363 6.49 -15.29 -15.81
C SER A 363 7.32 -14.43 -16.77
N GLY A 364 8.57 -14.11 -16.42
CA GLY A 364 9.46 -13.24 -17.21
C GLY A 364 9.11 -11.73 -17.16
N VAL A 365 8.02 -11.32 -16.50
CA VAL A 365 7.62 -9.90 -16.45
C VAL A 365 8.57 -9.01 -15.64
N THR A 366 9.49 -9.62 -14.89
CA THR A 366 10.49 -8.95 -14.05
C THR A 366 11.81 -8.71 -14.76
N ASP A 367 11.99 -9.24 -15.98
CA ASP A 367 13.25 -9.18 -16.73
C ASP A 367 13.59 -7.76 -17.22
N THR A 368 12.59 -6.89 -17.36
CA THR A 368 12.74 -5.50 -17.81
C THR A 368 11.81 -4.53 -17.06
N PRO A 369 12.24 -3.30 -16.75
CA PRO A 369 11.38 -2.27 -16.16
C PRO A 369 10.29 -1.77 -17.13
N ASP A 370 9.06 -1.61 -16.61
CA ASP A 370 7.88 -1.12 -17.34
C ASP A 370 7.75 -1.75 -18.75
N PRO A 371 7.46 -3.07 -18.83
CA PRO A 371 7.37 -3.78 -20.10
C PRO A 371 6.23 -3.29 -21.01
N LEU A 372 5.29 -2.49 -20.49
CA LEU A 372 4.20 -1.88 -21.27
C LEU A 372 4.54 -0.50 -21.83
N ALA A 373 5.73 0.02 -21.55
CA ALA A 373 6.19 1.32 -22.03
C ALA A 373 6.13 1.41 -23.56
N GLY A 374 5.57 2.51 -24.06
CA GLY A 374 5.41 2.76 -25.49
C GLY A 374 4.19 2.10 -26.14
N SER A 375 3.43 1.29 -25.40
CA SER A 375 2.13 0.80 -25.90
C SER A 375 1.17 1.97 -26.13
N TYR A 376 0.70 2.15 -27.37
CA TYR A 376 -0.21 3.24 -27.73
C TYR A 376 -1.42 3.32 -26.80
N TYR A 377 -1.99 2.17 -26.44
CA TYR A 377 -3.12 2.11 -25.53
C TYR A 377 -2.76 2.50 -24.10
N VAL A 378 -1.69 1.92 -23.53
CA VAL A 378 -1.32 2.15 -22.12
C VAL A 378 -0.86 3.58 -21.90
N GLU A 379 -0.11 4.16 -22.84
CA GLU A 379 0.30 5.57 -22.76
C GLU A 379 -0.89 6.52 -22.88
N SER A 380 -1.81 6.28 -23.83
CA SER A 380 -3.02 7.08 -23.97
C SER A 380 -3.89 7.00 -22.71
N LEU A 381 -4.07 5.79 -22.17
CA LEU A 381 -4.86 5.58 -20.97
C LEU A 381 -4.20 6.20 -19.72
N THR A 382 -2.87 6.14 -19.61
CA THR A 382 -2.13 6.81 -18.51
C THR A 382 -2.32 8.31 -18.55
N ASN A 383 -2.27 8.92 -19.75
CA ASN A 383 -2.54 10.33 -19.92
C ASN A 383 -3.98 10.71 -19.59
N GLU A 384 -4.95 9.89 -19.98
CA GLU A 384 -6.36 10.16 -19.71
C GLU A 384 -6.71 9.98 -18.23
N VAL A 385 -6.17 8.94 -17.57
CA VAL A 385 -6.32 8.74 -16.12
C VAL A 385 -5.75 9.93 -15.35
N GLU A 386 -4.56 10.41 -15.73
CA GLU A 386 -3.99 11.61 -15.11
C GLU A 386 -4.85 12.85 -15.37
N ARG A 387 -5.29 13.08 -16.60
CA ARG A 387 -6.10 14.24 -16.97
C ARG A 387 -7.43 14.29 -16.21
N LEU A 388 -8.04 13.14 -15.97
CA LEU A 388 -9.30 13.04 -15.24
C LEU A 388 -9.12 13.14 -13.72
N ALA A 389 -7.95 12.73 -13.19
CA ALA A 389 -7.68 12.76 -11.76
C ALA A 389 -7.11 14.10 -11.26
N TRP A 390 -6.45 14.86 -12.14
CA TRP A 390 -5.87 16.17 -11.86
C TRP A 390 -6.94 17.28 -11.90
#